data_AF-U9SFT0-F1
#
_entry.id   AF-U9SFT0-F1
#
_cell.length_a   1.000
_cell.length_b   1.000
_cell.length_c   1.000
_cell.angle_alpha   90.00
_cell.angle_beta   90.00
_cell.angle_gamma   90.00
#
_symmetry.space_group_name_H-M   'P 1'
#
loop_
_entity.id
_entity.type
_entity.pdbx_description
1 polymer ?
#
loop_
_entity_poly.entity_id
_entity_poly.type
_entity_poly.pdbx_seq_one_letter_code
_entity_poly.pdbx_strand_id
1 'polypeptide(L)'
;YLEFYDQTVPSIVKNACQALATHENNAFFGPCRILPNKSAPDTTVKETWFPGVHSEIGGGTFLSFKGNERITNATLLWMIENIVEVGGLLMHDDIETYRNRFSPDIGPSWNLMNYIFDHISSIFPTITVKDRTIPLELDSSKKLLRIDSSQKCLRKDLLYRDGDWLLPFGVRSYIYTQYFSKTYEEFRKVIETNGIRLYNKDDNKNIRYDMDISKNAQVDTRP
;
A
#
# COMPACT_ATOMS: atom_id res chain seq x y z
N TYR A 1 -22.47 20.77 10.03
CA TYR A 1 -21.58 19.64 9.72
C TYR A 1 -21.42 19.64 8.20
N LEU A 2 -20.20 19.67 7.66
CA LEU A 2 -20.00 19.68 6.21
C LEU A 2 -20.14 18.24 5.70
N GLU A 3 -21.37 17.85 5.36
CA GLU A 3 -21.67 16.57 4.70
C GLU A 3 -21.96 16.82 3.22
N PHE A 4 -20.93 16.63 2.41
CA PHE A 4 -21.07 16.22 1.02
C PHE A 4 -20.01 15.15 0.81
N TYR A 5 -20.39 13.90 1.08
CA TYR A 5 -19.44 12.79 1.09
C TYR A 5 -20.06 11.58 0.39
N ASP A 6 -20.27 11.73 -0.91
CA ASP A 6 -20.49 10.57 -1.75
C ASP A 6 -19.13 9.97 -2.11
N GLN A 7 -18.82 8.83 -1.50
CA GLN A 7 -17.63 8.04 -1.82
C GLN A 7 -17.81 7.22 -3.10
N THR A 8 -19.05 7.15 -3.62
CA THR A 8 -19.37 6.38 -4.81
C THR A 8 -18.83 7.10 -6.03
N VAL A 9 -18.00 6.41 -6.81
CA VAL A 9 -17.45 6.96 -8.05
C VAL A 9 -18.60 7.19 -9.04
N PRO A 10 -18.79 8.41 -9.59
CA PRO A 10 -19.86 8.68 -10.55
C PRO A 10 -19.72 7.84 -11.82
N SER A 11 -20.85 7.47 -12.44
CA SER A 11 -20.86 6.61 -13.64
C SER A 11 -20.18 7.20 -14.88
N ILE A 12 -19.95 8.52 -14.90
CA ILE A 12 -19.19 9.20 -15.97
C ILE A 12 -17.69 8.90 -15.90
N VAL A 13 -17.18 8.51 -14.73
CA VAL A 13 -15.77 8.18 -14.53
C VAL A 13 -15.52 6.75 -15.00
N LYS A 14 -14.63 6.58 -15.98
CA LYS A 14 -14.26 5.26 -16.50
C LYS A 14 -13.23 4.56 -15.61
N ASN A 15 -12.28 5.31 -15.07
CA ASN A 15 -11.18 4.78 -14.25
C ASN A 15 -10.96 5.70 -13.06
N ALA A 16 -10.93 5.14 -11.85
CA ALA A 16 -10.61 5.85 -10.63
C ALA A 16 -9.53 5.08 -9.86
N CYS A 17 -8.40 5.73 -9.59
CA CYS A 17 -7.26 5.13 -8.90
C CYS A 17 -6.97 5.92 -7.62
N GLN A 18 -6.77 5.22 -6.51
CA GLN A 18 -6.46 5.82 -5.22
C GLN A 18 -5.33 5.06 -4.52
N ALA A 19 -4.26 5.77 -4.19
CA ALA A 19 -3.21 5.28 -3.28
C ALA A 19 -3.52 5.73 -1.84
N LEU A 20 -3.49 4.80 -0.89
CA LEU A 20 -3.79 5.05 0.52
C LEU A 20 -2.59 4.77 1.42
N ALA A 21 -2.39 5.65 2.41
CA ALA A 21 -1.41 5.49 3.46
C ALA A 21 -1.88 4.49 4.52
N THR A 22 -1.12 3.41 4.72
CA THR A 22 -1.42 2.42 5.76
C THR A 22 -1.07 2.92 7.16
N HIS A 23 0.02 3.68 7.29
CA HIS A 23 0.61 4.01 8.58
C HIS A 23 0.28 5.42 9.08
N GLU A 24 -0.45 6.21 8.28
CA GLU A 24 -0.97 7.49 8.74
C GLU A 24 -2.00 7.28 9.85
N ASN A 25 -1.82 7.93 10.99
CA ASN A 25 -2.65 7.77 12.18
C ASN A 25 -3.13 9.11 12.76
N ASN A 26 -2.99 10.22 12.04
CA ASN A 26 -3.59 11.48 12.46
C ASN A 26 -5.11 11.43 12.24
N ALA A 27 -5.86 11.63 13.32
CA ALA A 27 -7.32 11.53 13.33
C ALA A 27 -8.02 12.49 12.35
N PHE A 28 -7.38 13.60 11.97
CA PHE A 28 -7.90 14.55 10.99
C PHE A 28 -7.72 14.09 9.54
N PHE A 29 -6.80 13.16 9.29
CA PHE A 29 -6.51 12.62 7.95
C PHE A 29 -7.13 11.23 7.76
N GLY A 30 -8.39 11.05 8.16
CA GLY A 30 -9.13 9.80 7.91
C GLY A 30 -9.25 9.51 6.40
N PRO A 31 -9.05 8.26 5.95
CA PRO A 31 -9.08 7.95 4.52
C PRO A 31 -10.48 8.09 3.93
N CYS A 32 -10.58 8.85 2.84
CA CYS A 32 -11.75 8.89 1.98
C CYS A 32 -11.66 7.86 0.87
N ARG A 33 -12.05 6.63 1.19
CA ARG A 33 -12.08 5.54 0.21
C ARG A 33 -13.00 5.85 -0.96
N ILE A 34 -12.60 5.46 -2.17
CA ILE A 34 -13.45 5.50 -3.36
C ILE A 34 -14.15 4.16 -3.55
N LEU A 35 -15.48 4.19 -3.69
CA LEU A 35 -16.31 2.99 -3.77
C LEU A 35 -16.86 2.81 -5.20
N PRO A 36 -16.90 1.58 -5.73
CA PRO A 36 -17.48 1.32 -7.04
C PRO A 36 -18.99 1.56 -7.04
N ASN A 37 -19.48 2.18 -8.11
CA ASN A 37 -20.91 2.32 -8.35
C ASN A 37 -21.46 1.04 -8.98
N LYS A 38 -22.37 0.36 -8.29
CA LYS A 38 -23.03 -0.86 -8.80
C LYS A 38 -23.79 -0.65 -10.11
N SER A 39 -24.19 0.59 -10.40
CA SER A 39 -24.89 0.98 -11.63
C SER A 39 -23.94 1.35 -12.77
N ALA A 40 -22.62 1.34 -12.55
CA ALA A 40 -21.60 1.67 -13.54
C ALA A 40 -20.60 0.51 -13.67
N PRO A 41 -21.01 -0.62 -14.30
CA PRO A 41 -20.15 -1.80 -14.43
C PRO A 41 -18.88 -1.55 -15.27
N ASP A 42 -18.90 -0.50 -16.09
CA ASP A 42 -17.75 -0.10 -16.93
C ASP A 42 -16.75 0.79 -16.19
N THR A 43 -17.04 1.20 -14.94
CA THR A 43 -16.13 1.97 -14.10
C THR A 43 -15.15 1.03 -13.40
N THR A 44 -13.87 1.19 -13.69
CA THR A 44 -12.78 0.51 -12.97
C THR A 44 -12.35 1.34 -11.77
N VAL A 45 -12.46 0.78 -10.57
CA VAL A 45 -11.97 1.39 -9.33
C VAL A 45 -10.79 0.58 -8.80
N LYS A 46 -9.63 1.22 -8.66
CA LYS A 46 -8.42 0.64 -8.07
C LYS A 46 -8.05 1.43 -6.83
N GLU A 47 -8.07 0.77 -5.69
CA GLU A 47 -7.61 1.33 -4.42
C GLU A 47 -6.49 0.46 -3.88
N THR A 48 -5.32 1.04 -3.60
CA THR A 48 -4.16 0.29 -3.13
C THR A 48 -3.59 0.93 -1.88
N TRP A 49 -3.38 0.11 -0.85
CA TRP A 49 -2.77 0.50 0.40
C TRP A 49 -1.26 0.30 0.33
N PHE A 50 -0.54 1.39 0.53
CA PHE A 50 0.91 1.46 0.52
C PHE A 50 1.43 1.55 1.97
N PRO A 51 2.63 1.04 2.24
CA PRO A 51 3.30 1.36 3.49
C PRO A 51 3.62 2.85 3.49
N GLY A 52 3.29 3.51 4.59
CA GLY A 52 3.74 4.86 4.92
C GLY A 52 2.66 5.80 5.36
N VAL A 53 3.08 7.03 5.64
CA VAL A 53 2.22 8.13 6.12
C VAL A 53 1.76 9.03 4.97
N HIS A 54 0.87 9.99 5.25
CA HIS A 54 0.19 10.78 4.24
C HIS A 54 1.15 11.46 3.24
N SER A 55 2.20 12.11 3.73
CA SER A 55 3.18 12.85 2.91
C SER A 55 4.06 11.94 2.05
N GLU A 56 4.34 10.72 2.50
CA GLU A 56 5.14 9.76 1.72
C GLU A 56 4.33 9.20 0.55
N ILE A 57 3.03 8.97 0.75
CA ILE A 57 2.13 8.47 -0.31
C ILE A 57 1.80 9.56 -1.32
N GLY A 58 1.34 10.72 -0.86
CA GLY A 58 0.88 11.81 -1.72
C GLY A 58 2.02 12.61 -2.38
N GLY A 59 3.23 12.48 -1.85
CA GLY A 59 4.32 13.40 -2.15
C GLY A 59 4.11 14.75 -1.46
N GLY A 60 5.21 15.46 -1.24
CA GLY A 60 5.20 16.70 -0.46
C GLY A 60 6.15 16.58 0.71
N THR A 61 7.42 16.81 0.43
CA THR A 61 8.42 17.00 1.49
C THR A 61 8.20 18.39 2.09
N PHE A 62 7.74 18.44 3.34
CA PHE A 62 7.77 19.69 4.10
C PHE A 62 9.24 19.98 4.47
N LEU A 63 9.76 21.16 4.09
CA LEU A 63 11.06 21.71 4.53
C LEU A 63 12.32 20.92 4.15
N SER A 64 12.73 20.82 2.87
CA SER A 64 14.09 20.35 2.48
C SER A 64 14.57 18.99 3.03
N PHE A 65 13.72 18.24 3.75
CA PHE A 65 14.06 16.99 4.41
C PHE A 65 13.75 15.84 3.47
N LYS A 66 14.74 15.34 2.73
CA LYS A 66 14.54 14.16 1.85
C LYS A 66 13.89 13.03 2.65
N GLY A 67 12.61 12.79 2.40
CA GLY A 67 11.81 11.74 3.03
C GLY A 67 12.16 10.37 2.45
N ASN A 68 11.30 9.36 2.62
CA ASN A 68 11.51 8.05 2.02
C ASN A 68 11.17 8.15 0.53
N GLU A 69 12.16 8.54 -0.28
CA GLU A 69 12.01 8.71 -1.73
C GLU A 69 11.48 7.43 -2.39
N ARG A 70 11.74 6.25 -1.81
CA ARG A 70 11.26 4.97 -2.37
C ARG A 70 9.74 4.80 -2.29
N ILE A 71 9.11 5.20 -1.19
CA ILE A 71 7.64 5.09 -1.06
C ILE A 71 6.95 6.07 -2.01
N THR A 72 7.43 7.31 -2.05
CA THR A 72 6.90 8.33 -2.97
C THR A 72 7.13 7.92 -4.44
N ASN A 73 8.30 7.36 -4.76
CA ASN A 73 8.56 6.83 -6.09
C ASN A 73 7.65 5.64 -6.42
N ALA A 74 7.38 4.74 -5.46
CA ALA A 74 6.47 3.62 -5.65
C ALA A 74 5.04 4.08 -5.96
N THR A 75 4.51 5.05 -5.22
CA THR A 75 3.15 5.56 -5.42
C THR A 75 3.03 6.35 -6.72
N LEU A 76 4.03 7.17 -7.04
CA LEU A 76 4.08 7.89 -8.32
C LEU A 76 4.16 6.93 -9.50
N LEU A 77 5.06 5.95 -9.46
CA LEU A 77 5.19 4.94 -10.51
C LEU A 77 3.91 4.13 -10.68
N TRP A 78 3.28 3.70 -9.57
CA TRP A 78 2.00 3.01 -9.60
C TRP A 78 0.91 3.84 -10.29
N MET A 79 0.85 5.14 -10.01
CA MET A 79 -0.11 6.03 -10.68
C MET A 79 0.18 6.14 -12.18
N ILE A 80 1.45 6.30 -12.56
CA ILE A 80 1.88 6.35 -13.97
C ILE A 80 1.50 5.05 -14.69
N GLU A 81 1.77 3.89 -14.09
CA GLU A 81 1.41 2.59 -14.64
C GLU A 81 -0.10 2.46 -14.88
N ASN A 82 -0.93 2.91 -13.93
CA ASN A 82 -2.37 2.91 -14.09
C ASN A 82 -2.84 3.85 -15.23
N ILE A 83 -2.21 5.03 -15.37
CA ILE A 83 -2.54 5.96 -16.46
C ILE A 83 -2.17 5.36 -17.83
N VAL A 84 -0.98 4.74 -17.92
CA VAL A 84 -0.50 4.10 -19.15
C VAL A 84 -1.40 2.91 -19.52
N GLU A 85 -1.80 2.09 -18.55
CA GLU A 85 -2.69 0.94 -18.77
C GLU A 85 -4.03 1.36 -19.40
N VAL A 86 -4.58 2.51 -18.99
CA VAL A 86 -5.85 3.02 -19.54
C VAL A 86 -5.69 3.90 -20.79
N GLY A 87 -4.44 4.17 -21.21
CA GLY A 87 -4.13 5.08 -22.33
C GLY A 87 -4.59 6.52 -22.08
N GLY A 88 -4.56 6.97 -20.82
CA GLY A 88 -5.32 8.15 -20.37
C GLY A 88 -4.66 9.51 -20.59
N LEU A 89 -3.33 9.57 -20.65
CA LEU A 89 -2.57 10.82 -20.81
C LEU A 89 -1.41 10.66 -21.80
N LEU A 90 -1.07 11.74 -22.48
CA LEU A 90 0.18 11.84 -23.24
C LEU A 90 1.34 11.94 -22.26
N MET A 91 2.32 11.05 -22.42
CA MET A 91 3.53 11.01 -21.60
C MET A 91 4.73 11.52 -22.39
N HIS A 92 5.68 12.12 -21.69
CA HIS A 92 6.93 12.58 -22.32
C HIS A 92 7.88 11.41 -22.61
N ASP A 93 8.00 10.50 -21.64
CA ASP A 93 8.85 9.33 -21.71
C ASP A 93 8.01 8.04 -21.84
N ASP A 94 8.64 6.94 -22.23
CA ASP A 94 8.01 5.62 -22.19
C ASP A 94 7.93 5.04 -20.76
N ILE A 95 7.13 3.98 -20.59
CA ILE A 95 6.93 3.37 -19.28
C ILE A 95 8.22 2.78 -18.68
N GLU A 96 9.13 2.25 -19.50
CA GLU A 96 10.39 1.68 -19.02
C GLU A 96 11.32 2.76 -18.47
N THR A 97 11.33 3.93 -19.09
CA THR A 97 12.06 5.10 -18.61
C THR A 97 11.53 5.55 -17.25
N TYR A 98 10.20 5.58 -17.07
CA TYR A 98 9.61 5.89 -15.76
C TYR A 98 9.89 4.81 -14.71
N ARG A 99 9.82 3.52 -15.07
CA ARG A 99 10.16 2.41 -14.17
C ARG A 99 11.60 2.49 -13.68
N ASN A 100 12.53 2.84 -14.57
CA ASN A 100 13.93 3.03 -14.21
C ASN A 100 14.13 4.26 -13.31
N ARG A 101 13.48 5.39 -13.64
CA ARG A 101 13.60 6.65 -12.90
C ARG A 101 13.00 6.58 -11.50
N PHE A 102 11.84 5.94 -11.38
CA PHE A 102 11.05 5.87 -10.14
C PHE A 102 11.05 4.47 -9.54
N SER A 103 12.08 3.66 -9.82
CA SER A 103 12.20 2.33 -9.23
C SER A 103 12.23 2.46 -7.70
N PRO A 104 11.28 1.85 -6.98
CA PRO A 104 11.27 1.91 -5.52
C PRO A 104 12.29 0.96 -4.88
N ASP A 105 12.96 0.13 -5.69
CA ASP A 105 13.95 -0.83 -5.23
C ASP A 105 15.37 -0.22 -5.15
N ILE A 106 15.53 1.03 -5.62
CA ILE A 106 16.80 1.75 -5.71
C ILE A 106 16.65 3.12 -5.04
N GLY A 107 17.74 3.66 -4.48
CA GLY A 107 17.78 5.01 -3.90
C GLY A 107 17.76 5.02 -2.37
N PRO A 108 17.77 6.20 -1.73
CA PRO A 108 17.76 6.31 -0.28
C PRO A 108 16.42 5.81 0.28
N SER A 109 16.47 4.80 1.16
CA SER A 109 15.35 4.47 2.03
C SER A 109 15.51 5.24 3.34
N TRP A 110 14.38 5.57 3.97
CA TRP A 110 14.26 6.00 5.37
C TRP A 110 15.32 6.99 5.89
N ASN A 111 14.94 8.26 6.03
CA ASN A 111 15.77 9.25 6.71
C ASN A 111 15.47 9.27 8.23
N LEU A 112 16.49 9.48 9.07
CA LEU A 112 16.36 9.72 10.51
C LEU A 112 15.31 10.81 10.83
N MET A 113 15.08 11.74 9.90
CA MET A 113 14.04 12.77 10.04
C MET A 113 12.60 12.26 9.88
N ASN A 114 12.34 11.20 9.10
CA ASN A 114 11.01 10.58 9.05
C ASN A 114 10.68 9.95 10.40
N TYR A 115 11.66 9.29 11.01
CA TYR A 115 11.53 8.83 12.39
C TYR A 115 11.16 9.98 13.32
N ILE A 116 11.78 11.16 13.19
CA ILE A 116 11.39 12.34 13.99
C ILE A 116 9.96 12.79 13.67
N PHE A 117 9.56 12.95 12.40
CA PHE A 117 8.21 13.40 12.03
C PHE A 117 7.12 12.43 12.50
N ASP A 118 7.34 11.13 12.33
CA ASP A 118 6.47 10.08 12.86
C ASP A 118 6.46 10.10 14.39
N HIS A 119 7.60 10.38 15.04
CA HIS A 119 7.66 10.63 16.48
C HIS A 119 7.04 11.96 16.91
N ILE A 120 6.84 12.95 16.03
CA ILE A 120 6.02 14.12 16.37
C ILE A 120 4.58 13.65 16.63
N SER A 121 4.09 12.59 15.97
CA SER A 121 2.83 11.88 16.31
C SER A 121 2.76 11.52 17.81
N SER A 122 3.89 11.19 18.44
CA SER A 122 3.99 10.88 19.87
C SER A 122 3.97 12.11 20.79
N ILE A 123 4.20 13.31 20.24
CA ILE A 123 4.09 14.60 20.93
C ILE A 123 2.65 15.13 20.84
N PHE A 124 1.90 14.71 19.82
CA PHE A 124 0.49 15.05 19.73
C PHE A 124 -0.32 14.35 20.84
N PRO A 125 -1.36 15.00 21.38
CA PRO A 125 -2.26 14.38 22.36
C PRO A 125 -2.83 13.06 21.82
N THR A 126 -3.00 12.04 22.65
CA THR A 126 -3.59 10.75 22.25
C THR A 126 -4.94 10.87 21.54
N ILE A 127 -5.71 11.93 21.84
CA ILE A 127 -6.99 12.24 21.19
C ILE A 127 -6.88 12.59 19.69
N THR A 128 -5.69 12.91 19.19
CA THR A 128 -5.46 13.19 17.75
C THR A 128 -4.81 12.02 17.01
N VAL A 129 -4.60 10.89 17.68
CA VAL A 129 -4.08 9.65 17.08
C VAL A 129 -5.23 8.65 16.91
N LYS A 130 -5.42 8.16 15.69
CA LYS A 130 -6.41 7.16 15.33
C LYS A 130 -5.86 6.29 14.21
N ASP A 131 -5.61 5.03 14.53
CA ASP A 131 -5.24 4.02 13.54
C ASP A 131 -6.37 3.81 12.52
N ARG A 132 -5.97 3.39 11.32
CA ARG A 132 -6.88 3.16 10.20
C ARG A 132 -7.38 1.72 10.25
N THR A 133 -8.40 1.46 9.43
CA THR A 133 -8.87 0.09 9.18
C THR A 133 -8.78 -0.18 7.70
N ILE A 134 -7.99 -1.19 7.33
CA ILE A 134 -8.01 -1.73 5.98
C ILE A 134 -9.17 -2.74 5.91
N PRO A 135 -10.14 -2.53 5.01
CA PRO A 135 -11.24 -3.46 4.87
C PRO A 135 -10.77 -4.76 4.24
N LEU A 136 -11.26 -5.89 4.75
CA LEU A 136 -10.99 -7.20 4.19
C LEU A 136 -11.78 -7.39 2.91
N GLU A 137 -11.12 -7.13 1.77
CA GLU A 137 -11.71 -7.28 0.45
C GLU A 137 -11.13 -8.52 -0.23
N LEU A 138 -12.00 -9.43 -0.62
CA LEU A 138 -11.65 -10.71 -1.23
C LEU A 138 -11.77 -10.64 -2.75
N ASP A 139 -10.98 -11.44 -3.45
CA ASP A 139 -11.14 -11.58 -4.88
C ASP A 139 -12.48 -12.23 -5.22
N SER A 140 -13.33 -11.49 -5.92
CA SER A 140 -14.57 -12.00 -6.50
C SER A 140 -14.36 -12.72 -7.83
N SER A 141 -13.17 -12.64 -8.41
CA SER A 141 -12.86 -13.24 -9.71
C SER A 141 -12.79 -14.76 -9.59
N LYS A 142 -13.71 -15.43 -10.29
CA LYS A 142 -13.73 -16.90 -10.39
C LYS A 142 -12.50 -17.48 -11.11
N LYS A 143 -11.59 -16.63 -11.62
CA LYS A 143 -10.42 -17.03 -12.41
C LYS A 143 -9.35 -17.73 -11.55
N LEU A 144 -9.32 -17.48 -10.23
CA LEU A 144 -8.45 -18.16 -9.27
C LEU A 144 -9.06 -19.46 -8.70
N LEU A 145 -10.30 -19.82 -9.04
CA LEU A 145 -10.95 -21.08 -8.59
C LEU A 145 -10.42 -22.32 -9.35
N ARG A 146 -9.17 -22.32 -9.82
CA ARG A 146 -8.50 -23.53 -10.33
C ARG A 146 -7.82 -24.36 -9.23
N ILE A 147 -7.76 -23.82 -8.02
CA ILE A 147 -7.34 -24.52 -6.81
C ILE A 147 -8.48 -24.33 -5.81
N ASP A 148 -9.07 -25.43 -5.36
CA ASP A 148 -10.05 -25.56 -4.27
C ASP A 148 -11.01 -24.36 -4.08
N SER A 149 -12.26 -24.51 -4.51
CA SER A 149 -13.28 -23.46 -4.42
C SER A 149 -13.61 -22.94 -3.02
N SER A 150 -13.03 -23.53 -1.98
CA SER A 150 -13.14 -23.09 -0.60
C SER A 150 -12.10 -22.03 -0.19
N GLN A 151 -11.02 -21.86 -0.95
CA GLN A 151 -9.92 -20.96 -0.57
C GLN A 151 -10.23 -19.50 -0.92
N LYS A 152 -10.16 -18.63 0.09
CA LYS A 152 -10.34 -17.19 -0.05
C LYS A 152 -9.01 -16.52 -0.34
N CYS A 153 -8.97 -15.66 -1.35
CA CYS A 153 -7.81 -14.81 -1.66
C CYS A 153 -8.18 -13.35 -1.41
N LEU A 154 -7.22 -12.57 -0.91
CA LEU A 154 -7.33 -11.11 -0.82
C LEU A 154 -7.52 -10.52 -2.23
N ARG A 155 -8.02 -9.30 -2.39
CA ARG A 155 -8.07 -8.62 -3.70
C ARG A 155 -6.65 -8.28 -4.20
N LYS A 156 -6.40 -8.46 -5.51
CA LYS A 156 -5.07 -8.52 -6.16
C LYS A 156 -4.19 -7.27 -6.05
N ASP A 157 -4.79 -6.17 -5.67
CA ASP A 157 -4.21 -4.85 -5.63
C ASP A 157 -4.56 -4.12 -4.33
N LEU A 158 -5.14 -4.81 -3.34
CA LEU A 158 -5.50 -4.18 -2.07
C LEU A 158 -4.26 -3.68 -1.34
N LEU A 159 -3.20 -4.47 -1.32
CA LEU A 159 -1.89 -4.09 -0.78
C LEU A 159 -0.92 -3.89 -1.92
N TYR A 160 -0.12 -2.83 -1.87
CA TYR A 160 0.96 -2.64 -2.84
C TYR A 160 1.92 -3.82 -2.79
N ARG A 161 2.25 -4.36 -3.98
CA ARG A 161 3.04 -5.61 -4.14
C ARG A 161 2.53 -6.77 -3.29
N ASP A 162 1.22 -6.85 -3.05
CA ASP A 162 0.59 -7.95 -2.30
C ASP A 162 1.17 -8.10 -0.87
N GLY A 163 1.62 -6.98 -0.29
CA GLY A 163 2.26 -6.94 1.04
C GLY A 163 3.74 -7.35 1.05
N ASP A 164 4.33 -7.66 -0.10
CA ASP A 164 5.79 -7.83 -0.23
C ASP A 164 6.48 -6.46 -0.28
N TRP A 165 6.82 -5.99 0.90
CA TRP A 165 7.50 -4.72 1.11
C TRP A 165 8.99 -4.87 1.40
N LEU A 166 9.52 -6.11 1.40
CA LEU A 166 10.88 -6.41 1.84
C LEU A 166 11.93 -5.71 1.00
N LEU A 167 11.87 -5.89 -0.31
CA LEU A 167 12.82 -5.29 -1.24
C LEU A 167 12.74 -3.76 -1.27
N PRO A 168 11.54 -3.15 -1.46
CA PRO A 168 11.47 -1.70 -1.61
C PRO A 168 11.63 -0.95 -0.27
N PHE A 169 11.09 -1.49 0.83
CA PHE A 169 10.89 -0.73 2.07
C PHE A 169 11.49 -1.38 3.32
N GLY A 170 12.00 -2.61 3.22
CA GLY A 170 12.63 -3.33 4.34
C GLY A 170 11.71 -4.36 5.00
N VAL A 171 12.27 -5.07 5.97
CA VAL A 171 11.58 -6.16 6.69
C VAL A 171 10.37 -5.64 7.49
N ARG A 172 9.39 -6.51 7.75
CA ARG A 172 8.17 -6.17 8.49
C ARG A 172 8.46 -5.51 9.84
N SER A 173 9.34 -6.11 10.64
CA SER A 173 9.73 -5.62 11.97
C SER A 173 10.31 -4.21 11.92
N TYR A 174 11.04 -3.88 10.86
CA TYR A 174 11.57 -2.55 10.64
C TYR A 174 10.46 -1.54 10.37
N ILE A 175 9.53 -1.85 9.47
CA ILE A 175 8.36 -1.01 9.16
C ILE A 175 7.50 -0.81 10.42
N TYR A 176 7.30 -1.87 11.21
CA TYR A 176 6.57 -1.82 12.48
C TYR A 176 7.25 -0.90 13.51
N THR A 177 8.59 -0.87 13.57
CA THR A 177 9.29 0.05 14.47
C THR A 177 9.34 1.48 13.95
N GLN A 178 9.27 1.67 12.64
CA GLN A 178 9.35 2.98 12.01
C GLN A 178 8.04 3.76 12.17
N TYR A 179 6.90 3.08 12.15
CA TYR A 179 5.58 3.71 12.26
C TYR A 179 4.84 3.32 13.53
N PHE A 180 4.21 4.29 14.18
CA PHE A 180 3.38 4.05 15.36
C PHE A 180 2.06 3.32 15.08
N SER A 181 1.56 3.42 13.85
CA SER A 181 0.26 2.88 13.46
C SER A 181 0.24 1.36 13.47
N LYS A 182 -0.75 0.77 14.13
CA LYS A 182 -0.93 -0.71 14.17
C LYS A 182 -1.76 -1.25 13.01
N THR A 183 -2.25 -0.37 12.14
CA THR A 183 -3.17 -0.68 11.03
C THR A 183 -2.75 -1.93 10.24
N TYR A 184 -1.50 -1.99 9.78
CA TYR A 184 -1.01 -3.12 8.99
C TYR A 184 -0.98 -4.42 9.79
N GLU A 185 -0.47 -4.38 11.03
CA GLU A 185 -0.35 -5.58 11.87
C GLU A 185 -1.71 -6.14 12.29
N GLU A 186 -2.68 -5.27 12.56
CA GLU A 186 -4.06 -5.69 12.83
C GLU A 186 -4.70 -6.32 11.60
N PHE A 187 -4.55 -5.69 10.44
CA PHE A 187 -5.06 -6.25 9.18
C PHE A 187 -4.42 -7.59 8.83
N ARG A 188 -3.10 -7.70 8.99
CA ARG A 188 -2.34 -8.94 8.79
C ARG A 188 -2.85 -10.06 9.70
N LYS A 189 -3.09 -9.78 10.99
CA LYS A 189 -3.67 -10.75 11.93
C LYS A 189 -5.06 -11.21 11.51
N VAL A 190 -5.89 -10.29 10.98
CA VAL A 190 -7.20 -10.64 10.43
C VAL A 190 -7.07 -11.57 9.24
N ILE A 191 -6.20 -11.26 8.26
CA ILE A 191 -5.93 -12.12 7.10
C ILE A 191 -5.47 -13.52 7.54
N GLU A 192 -4.48 -13.57 8.45
CA GLU A 192 -3.90 -14.81 8.97
C GLU A 192 -4.94 -15.68 9.70
N THR A 193 -5.69 -15.07 10.62
CA THR A 193 -6.74 -15.75 11.40
C THR A 193 -7.85 -16.30 10.51
N ASN A 194 -8.16 -15.62 9.40
CA ASN A 194 -9.19 -16.03 8.45
C ASN A 194 -8.66 -16.93 7.32
N GLY A 195 -7.37 -17.27 7.32
CA GLY A 195 -6.76 -18.14 6.30
C GLY A 195 -6.81 -17.54 4.88
N ILE A 196 -6.77 -16.22 4.75
CA ILE A 196 -6.93 -15.51 3.48
C ILE A 196 -5.60 -15.46 2.71
N ARG A 197 -5.53 -16.11 1.55
CA ARG A 197 -4.30 -16.16 0.73
C ARG A 197 -3.98 -14.81 0.08
N LEU A 198 -2.68 -14.55 -0.08
CA LEU A 198 -2.11 -13.50 -0.93
C LEU A 198 -1.81 -14.08 -2.33
N TYR A 199 -1.74 -13.25 -3.38
CA TYR A 199 -1.56 -13.71 -4.77
C TYR A 199 -0.15 -14.15 -5.13
N ASN A 200 0.88 -13.49 -4.60
CA ASN A 200 2.25 -13.53 -5.10
C ASN A 200 3.09 -14.62 -4.41
N LYS A 201 2.48 -15.75 -4.07
CA LYS A 201 3.20 -16.87 -3.47
C LYS A 201 2.92 -18.15 -4.24
N ASP A 202 3.98 -18.61 -4.92
CA ASP A 202 4.15 -19.94 -5.48
C ASP A 202 3.28 -20.95 -4.74
N ASP A 203 2.54 -21.77 -5.49
CA ASP A 203 1.64 -22.81 -4.96
C ASP A 203 2.33 -23.82 -4.00
N ASN A 204 3.65 -23.70 -3.79
CA ASN A 204 4.47 -24.56 -2.95
C ASN A 204 5.34 -23.85 -1.89
N LYS A 205 5.21 -22.55 -1.65
CA LYS A 205 5.91 -21.86 -0.53
C LYS A 205 4.92 -21.20 0.42
N ASN A 206 4.96 -21.65 1.68
CA ASN A 206 4.17 -21.17 2.82
C ASN A 206 3.79 -19.69 2.71
N ILE A 207 2.49 -19.40 2.88
CA ILE A 207 1.92 -18.05 2.82
C ILE A 207 2.59 -17.19 3.90
N ARG A 208 3.57 -16.38 3.51
CA ARG A 208 4.37 -15.60 4.46
C ARG A 208 3.76 -14.23 4.68
N TYR A 209 2.72 -14.12 5.49
CA TYR A 209 2.24 -12.83 6.01
C TYR A 209 3.35 -12.10 6.82
N ASP A 210 4.28 -12.90 7.33
CA ASP A 210 5.56 -12.53 7.93
C ASP A 210 6.65 -12.44 6.85
N MET A 211 7.07 -11.23 6.52
CA MET A 211 8.24 -10.98 5.68
C MET A 211 9.43 -10.50 6.52
N ASP A 212 9.61 -11.07 7.72
CA ASP A 212 10.86 -10.91 8.44
C ASP A 212 11.87 -11.93 7.94
N ILE A 213 13.12 -11.49 7.77
CA ILE A 213 14.22 -12.43 7.58
C ILE A 213 14.32 -13.22 8.87
N SER A 214 13.93 -14.51 8.84
CA SER A 214 14.20 -15.38 9.98
C SER A 214 15.71 -15.37 10.22
N LYS A 215 16.13 -15.17 11.48
CA LYS A 215 17.56 -15.12 11.88
C LYS A 215 18.41 -16.31 11.38
N ASN A 216 17.78 -17.35 10.86
CA ASN A 216 18.41 -18.54 10.30
C ASN A 216 18.85 -18.40 8.83
N ALA A 217 18.54 -17.29 8.14
CA ALA A 217 19.03 -17.02 6.79
C ALA A 217 20.42 -16.33 6.77
N GLN A 218 21.07 -16.20 7.93
CA GLN A 218 22.42 -15.64 8.06
C GLN A 218 23.48 -16.71 8.29
N VAL A 219 23.26 -17.93 7.78
CA VAL A 219 24.30 -18.95 7.70
C VAL A 219 24.72 -19.11 6.24
N ASP A 220 25.99 -18.78 6.04
CA ASP A 220 26.83 -19.17 4.92
C ASP A 220 26.80 -18.31 3.65
N THR A 221 27.42 -17.13 3.75
CA THR A 221 28.43 -16.73 2.75
C THR A 221 29.46 -15.82 3.43
N ARG A 222 30.54 -16.40 3.92
CA ARG A 222 31.84 -15.73 3.94
C ARG A 222 32.83 -16.69 3.26
N PRO A 223 33.66 -16.20 2.32
CA PRO A 223 34.67 -17.02 1.66
C PRO A 223 35.70 -17.56 2.63
#